data_AF-F3FVG8-F1
#
_entry.id   AF-F3FVG8-F1
#
_cell.length_a   1.000
_cell.length_b   1.000
_cell.length_c   1.000
_cell.angle_alpha   90.00
_cell.angle_beta   90.00
_cell.angle_gamma   90.00
#
_symmetry.space_group_name_H-M   'P 1'
#
loop_
_entity.id
_entity.type
_entity.pdbx_description
1 polymer ?
#
loop_
_entity_poly.entity_id
_entity_poly.type
_entity_poly.pdbx_seq_one_letter_code
_entity_poly.pdbx_strand_id
1 'polypeptide(L)' 'MSPNESAMSSVSRRKAYRAAIVHSLADPAEVALEASYEYFADGLLLVEDGKIVSVGHAADL' A
#
# COMPACT_ATOMS: atom_id res chain seq x y z
N MET A 1 -36.49 16.83 -14.04
CA MET A 1 -35.06 16.95 -13.68
C MET A 1 -34.95 17.09 -12.17
N SER A 2 -34.61 15.99 -11.49
CA SER A 2 -34.28 16.02 -10.07
C SER A 2 -32.77 16.15 -9.93
N PRO A 3 -32.23 17.14 -9.20
CA PRO A 3 -30.79 17.44 -9.17
C PRO A 3 -29.98 16.49 -8.26
N ASN A 4 -30.51 15.31 -7.90
CA ASN A 4 -29.98 14.52 -6.78
C ASN A 4 -29.20 13.25 -7.18
N GLU A 5 -28.86 13.08 -8.47
CA GLU A 5 -28.10 11.90 -8.94
C GLU A 5 -26.61 12.20 -9.20
N SER A 6 -26.15 13.45 -9.02
CA SER A 6 -24.76 13.85 -9.25
C SER A 6 -23.87 13.80 -7.99
N ALA A 7 -24.34 13.18 -6.91
CA ALA A 7 -23.60 13.08 -5.65
C ALA A 7 -23.52 11.63 -5.11
N MET A 8 -23.38 10.62 -5.96
CA MET A 8 -22.60 9.45 -5.54
C MET A 8 -21.14 9.88 -5.54
N SER A 9 -20.79 10.57 -4.46
CA SER A 9 -19.45 10.87 -4.00
C SER A 9 -18.47 9.80 -4.47
N SER A 10 -17.42 10.20 -5.18
CA SER A 10 -16.19 9.45 -5.29
C SER A 10 -15.62 9.26 -3.87
N VAL A 11 -16.20 8.35 -3.09
CA VAL A 11 -15.63 7.90 -1.84
C VAL A 11 -14.44 7.06 -2.25
N SER A 12 -13.28 7.69 -2.37
CA SER A 12 -12.02 6.97 -2.55
C SER A 12 -11.93 5.96 -1.41
N ARG A 13 -12.01 4.67 -1.76
CA ARG A 13 -12.05 3.60 -0.77
C ARG A 13 -10.62 3.35 -0.32
N ARG A 14 -10.16 4.17 0.63
CA ARG A 14 -8.86 4.03 1.29
C ARG A 14 -8.95 2.99 2.40
N LYS A 15 -7.98 2.09 2.42
CA LYS A 15 -7.76 1.09 3.47
C LYS A 15 -6.30 1.14 3.89
N ALA A 16 -6.05 1.04 5.19
CA ALA A 16 -4.71 0.89 5.73
C ALA A 16 -4.62 -0.48 6.42
N TYR A 17 -3.60 -1.26 6.06
CA TYR A 17 -3.30 -2.55 6.69
C TYR A 17 -2.01 -2.40 7.48
N ARG A 18 -2.06 -2.61 8.80
CA ARG A 18 -0.89 -2.60 9.67
C ARG A 18 -0.52 -4.03 10.05
N ALA A 19 0.69 -4.44 9.74
CA ALA A 19 1.19 -5.80 9.96
C ALA A 19 2.71 -5.86 9.81
N ALA A 20 3.32 -7.01 10.06
CA ALA A 20 4.65 -7.28 9.53
C ALA A 20 4.53 -7.49 8.00
N ILE A 21 5.33 -6.77 7.22
CA ILE A 21 5.28 -6.76 5.76
C ILE A 21 6.64 -7.19 5.21
N VAL A 22 6.63 -8.10 4.24
CA VAL A 22 7.81 -8.46 3.44
C VAL A 22 7.45 -8.34 1.96
N HIS A 23 8.33 -7.77 1.15
CA HIS A 23 8.15 -7.68 -0.29
C HIS A 23 9.49 -7.81 -1.03
N SER A 24 9.43 -8.34 -2.25
CA SER A 24 10.60 -8.51 -3.11
C SER A 24 10.87 -7.25 -3.92
N LEU A 25 12.11 -6.78 -3.90
CA LEU A 25 12.57 -5.62 -4.67
C LEU A 25 13.23 -6.02 -5.99
N ALA A 26 13.92 -7.16 -6.02
CA ALA A 26 14.66 -7.65 -7.18
C ALA A 26 14.88 -9.17 -7.07
N ASP A 27 15.43 -9.78 -8.14
CA ASP A 27 15.80 -11.19 -8.15
C ASP A 27 17.07 -11.41 -7.29
N PRO A 28 17.02 -12.24 -6.23
CA PRO A 28 18.19 -12.58 -5.42
C PRO A 28 19.31 -13.31 -6.18
N ALA A 29 19.07 -13.80 -7.39
CA ALA A 29 20.12 -14.32 -8.27
C ALA A 29 20.90 -13.20 -8.97
N GLU A 30 20.28 -12.03 -9.16
CA GLU A 30 20.89 -10.87 -9.82
C GLU A 30 21.46 -9.86 -8.82
N VAL A 31 20.87 -9.75 -7.63
CA VAL A 31 21.32 -8.88 -6.53
C VAL A 31 21.65 -9.67 -5.27
N ALA A 32 22.38 -9.06 -4.32
CA ALA A 32 22.58 -9.68 -3.01
C ALA A 32 21.24 -9.85 -2.27
N LEU A 33 21.12 -10.90 -1.44
CA LEU A 33 19.90 -11.22 -0.67
C LEU A 33 19.37 -10.01 0.10
N GLU A 34 20.22 -9.26 0.79
CA GLU A 34 19.79 -8.08 1.57
C GLU A 34 19.27 -6.91 0.70
N ALA A 35 19.52 -6.94 -0.60
CA ALA A 35 18.98 -5.99 -1.57
C ALA A 35 17.79 -6.55 -2.37
N SER A 36 17.48 -7.84 -2.24
CA SER A 36 16.42 -8.50 -3.01
C SER A 36 15.05 -8.37 -2.37
N TYR A 37 14.98 -8.03 -1.08
CA TYR A 37 13.74 -7.88 -0.33
C TYR A 37 13.86 -6.75 0.68
N GLU A 38 12.70 -6.31 1.15
CA GLU A 38 12.61 -5.39 2.27
C GLU A 38 11.56 -5.89 3.24
N TYR A 39 11.86 -5.72 4.52
CA TYR A 39 11.04 -6.20 5.62
C TYR A 39 10.72 -5.06 6.60
N PHE A 40 9.43 -4.88 6.86
CA PHE A 40 8.91 -3.96 7.86
C PHE A 40 8.28 -4.78 9.00
N ALA A 41 8.90 -4.81 10.17
CA ALA A 41 8.36 -5.52 11.33
C ALA A 41 7.01 -4.95 11.80
N ASP A 42 6.87 -3.63 11.73
CA ASP A 42 5.62 -2.89 11.96
C ASP A 42 5.38 -1.98 10.75
N GLY A 43 4.88 -2.58 9.67
CA GLY A 43 4.62 -1.92 8.40
C GLY A 43 3.18 -1.44 8.25
N LEU A 44 2.98 -0.44 7.39
CA LEU A 44 1.68 0.07 6.99
C LEU A 44 1.56 0.02 5.46
N LEU A 45 0.50 -0.61 4.96
CA LEU A 45 0.16 -0.66 3.53
C LEU A 45 -1.11 0.16 3.27
N LEU A 46 -0.98 1.26 2.53
CA LEU A 46 -2.12 2.06 2.10
C LEU A 46 -2.60 1.59 0.73
N VAL A 47 -3.89 1.24 0.65
CA VAL A 47 -4.57 0.86 -0.58
C VAL A 47 -5.69 1.85 -0.85
N GLU A 48 -5.65 2.50 -2.01
CA GLU A 48 -6.72 3.36 -2.52
C GLU A 48 -7.28 2.76 -3.80
N ASP A 49 -8.60 2.55 -3.84
CA ASP A 49 -9.30 2.07 -5.04
C ASP A 49 -8.68 0.80 -5.66
N GLY A 50 -8.20 -0.09 -4.79
CA GLY A 50 -7.58 -1.37 -5.16
C GLY A 50 -6.10 -1.29 -5.55
N LYS A 51 -5.48 -0.11 -5.48
CA LYS A 51 -4.05 0.09 -5.79
C LYS A 51 -3.28 0.42 -4.52
N ILE A 52 -2.07 -0.13 -4.40
CA ILE A 52 -1.15 0.26 -3.35
C ILE A 52 -0.64 1.68 -3.66
N VAL A 53 -0.82 2.61 -2.73
CA VAL A 53 -0.36 4.00 -2.88
C VAL A 53 0.86 4.30 -2.00
N SER A 54 1.05 3.54 -0.92
CA SER A 54 2.25 3.63 -0.08
C SER A 54 2.46 2.35 0.74
N VAL A 55 3.72 2.03 1.02
CA VAL A 55 4.16 0.96 1.90
C VAL A 55 5.43 1.41 2.63
N GLY A 56 5.57 1.05 3.91
CA GLY A 56 6.70 1.47 4.73
C GLY A 56 6.50 1.14 6.20
N HIS A 57 7.38 1.63 7.06
CA HIS A 57 7.19 1.55 8.51
C HIS A 57 5.96 2.37 8.93
N ALA A 58 5.14 1.83 9.83
CA ALA A 58 3.92 2.50 10.29
C ALA A 58 4.19 3.80 11.07
N ALA A 59 5.42 4.01 11.56
CA ALA A 59 5.81 5.25 12.21
C ALA A 59 6.10 6.40 11.23
N ASP A 60 6.39 6.07 9.97
CA ASP A 60 6.83 7.02 8.94
C ASP A 60 5.70 7.39 7.94
N LEU A 61 4.51 6.77 8.07
CA LEU A 61 3.36 6.87 7.18
C LEU A 61 2.09 7.34 7.89
#